data_AF-A0A7K0Q4I4-F1
#
_entry.id   AF-A0A7K0Q4I4-F1
#
_cell.length_a   1.000
_cell.length_b   1.000
_cell.length_c   1.000
_cell.angle_alpha   90.00
_cell.angle_beta   90.00
_cell.angle_gamma   90.00
#
_symmetry.space_group_name_H-M   'P 1'
#
loop_
_entity.id
_entity.type
_entity.pdbx_description
1 polymer ?
#
loop_
_entity_poly.entity_id
_entity_poly.type
_entity_poly.pdbx_seq_one_letter_code
_entity_poly.pdbx_strand_id
1 'polypeptide(L)'
;EAEVGLETTFRRPIINTRDEPHCDADRYRRLHVIVGDANMSDTATYLKMGTTALLLSMLESGFLHGKDLTVADPIRAMYAVSHDISLKQRIALSGDRHWTAIEIQRELWEWAALYCEAEYGADIDTETRDVLQLWGEVLDRLDRDPMDCADVLDWVAKLRLMEAYRSRDSLDWSSPQLQAIDLQYSDIRPERGLAHRLEQRGQLRRMFSDQEVEHARLHPPVDTRAYFRGECLRKYPDDIAAASWDSLVFDLPERESLIRVPTLEPNRGTKALVDGLLSQANTAAELIALLSA
;
A
#
# COMPACT_ATOMS: atom_id res chain seq x y z
N GLU A 1 5.02 -11.62 16.88
CA GLU A 1 4.71 -12.44 18.08
C GLU A 1 4.10 -13.78 17.73
N ALA A 2 3.39 -13.87 16.59
CA ALA A 2 2.98 -15.12 15.97
C ALA A 2 3.32 -15.09 14.48
N GLU A 3 3.33 -16.25 13.81
CA GLU A 3 3.48 -16.31 12.36
C GLU A 3 2.13 -16.09 11.66
N VAL A 4 1.08 -16.77 12.13
CA VAL A 4 -0.28 -16.72 11.57
C VAL A 4 -1.30 -16.52 12.70
N GLY A 5 -2.32 -15.69 12.47
CA GLY A 5 -3.34 -15.40 13.49
C GLY A 5 -4.42 -14.43 13.03
N LEU A 6 -5.37 -14.09 13.91
CA LEU A 6 -6.50 -13.18 13.60
C LEU A 6 -6.32 -11.77 14.21
N GLU A 7 -5.56 -11.67 15.29
CA GLU A 7 -5.47 -10.46 16.10
C GLU A 7 -4.64 -9.36 15.43
N THR A 8 -4.95 -8.09 15.72
CA THR A 8 -4.23 -6.93 15.18
C THR A 8 -3.59 -6.04 16.26
N THR A 9 -3.98 -6.20 17.53
CA THR A 9 -3.53 -5.34 18.64
C THR A 9 -2.67 -6.06 19.68
N PHE A 10 -2.74 -7.39 19.78
CA PHE A 10 -1.91 -8.24 20.63
C PHE A 10 -1.60 -9.54 19.89
N ARG A 11 -0.50 -10.24 20.25
CA ARG A 11 -0.08 -11.48 19.56
C ARG A 11 -0.08 -11.33 18.03
N ARG A 12 0.43 -10.19 17.57
CA ARG A 12 0.34 -9.78 16.17
C ARG A 12 1.01 -10.82 15.27
N PRO A 13 0.26 -11.43 14.33
CA PRO A 13 0.79 -12.38 13.37
C PRO A 13 1.46 -11.67 12.19
N ILE A 14 2.36 -12.37 11.50
CA ILE A 14 2.90 -11.90 10.21
C ILE A 14 1.81 -11.97 9.14
N ILE A 15 1.10 -13.11 9.08
CA ILE A 15 -0.05 -13.32 8.20
C ILE A 15 -1.34 -13.22 9.01
N ASN A 16 -2.13 -12.18 8.75
CA ASN A 16 -3.43 -12.04 9.38
C ASN A 16 -4.51 -12.79 8.56
N THR A 17 -5.36 -13.52 9.27
CA THR A 17 -6.38 -14.43 8.71
C THR A 17 -7.78 -13.84 8.72
N ARG A 18 -7.93 -12.53 8.94
CA ARG A 18 -9.22 -11.85 8.89
C ARG A 18 -9.84 -12.02 7.52
N ASP A 19 -11.06 -12.57 7.50
CA ASP A 19 -11.81 -12.84 6.28
C ASP A 19 -13.08 -12.00 6.23
N GLU A 20 -12.90 -10.71 5.92
CA GLU A 20 -13.96 -9.73 5.72
C GLU A 20 -13.79 -9.11 4.33
N PRO A 21 -14.27 -9.78 3.26
CA PRO A 21 -13.92 -9.42 1.88
C PRO A 21 -14.55 -8.10 1.41
N HIS A 22 -15.69 -7.69 1.99
CA HIS A 22 -16.52 -6.59 1.51
C HIS A 22 -16.93 -6.72 0.03
N CYS A 23 -17.04 -7.95 -0.46
CA CYS A 23 -17.48 -8.32 -1.79
C CYS A 23 -18.06 -9.75 -1.73
N ASP A 24 -18.39 -10.32 -2.88
CA ASP A 24 -18.82 -11.71 -2.98
C ASP A 24 -17.72 -12.67 -2.44
N ALA A 25 -18.01 -13.30 -1.30
CA ALA A 25 -17.08 -14.15 -0.57
C ALA A 25 -16.80 -15.50 -1.26
N ASP A 26 -17.65 -15.93 -2.20
CA ASP A 26 -17.43 -17.15 -2.97
C ASP A 26 -16.39 -16.94 -4.08
N ARG A 27 -16.15 -15.68 -4.46
CA ARG A 27 -15.26 -15.30 -5.58
C ARG A 27 -13.99 -14.61 -5.13
N TYR A 28 -14.05 -13.86 -4.02
CA TYR A 28 -12.99 -12.96 -3.63
C TYR A 28 -12.61 -13.14 -2.15
N ARG A 29 -11.33 -12.89 -1.87
CA ARG A 29 -10.80 -12.73 -0.52
C ARG A 29 -10.12 -11.38 -0.39
N ARG A 30 -10.15 -10.79 0.79
CA ARG A 30 -9.36 -9.60 1.11
C ARG A 30 -8.20 -10.02 2.01
N LEU A 31 -7.02 -10.21 1.41
CA LEU A 31 -5.81 -10.46 2.19
C LEU A 31 -5.49 -9.25 3.07
N HIS A 32 -5.55 -9.42 4.38
CA HIS A 32 -5.29 -8.37 5.34
C HIS A 32 -3.83 -8.41 5.80
N VAL A 33 -3.01 -7.45 5.38
CA VAL A 33 -1.59 -7.38 5.73
C VAL A 33 -1.37 -6.27 6.75
N ILE A 34 -0.70 -6.61 7.87
CA ILE A 34 -0.53 -5.70 9.02
C ILE A 34 0.93 -5.46 9.43
N VAL A 35 1.89 -6.03 8.70
CA VAL A 35 3.33 -6.00 9.06
C VAL A 35 4.08 -4.80 8.51
N GLY A 36 3.47 -4.03 7.61
CA GLY A 36 4.12 -2.88 6.98
C GLY A 36 3.98 -1.61 7.82
N ASP A 37 5.06 -0.83 7.87
CA ASP A 37 5.03 0.53 8.42
C ASP A 37 4.21 1.48 7.55
N ALA A 38 3.73 2.58 8.14
CA ALA A 38 3.26 3.73 7.38
C ALA A 38 4.47 4.47 6.77
N ASN A 39 4.36 4.84 5.50
CA ASN A 39 5.44 5.50 4.75
C ASN A 39 5.10 6.96 4.48
N MET A 40 6.10 7.84 4.56
CA MET A 40 5.99 9.23 4.09
C MET A 40 6.49 9.36 2.66
N SER A 41 7.43 8.50 2.24
CA SER A 41 7.91 8.45 0.87
C SER A 41 6.89 7.80 -0.07
N ASP A 42 6.55 8.53 -1.14
CA ASP A 42 5.75 8.02 -2.26
C ASP A 42 6.39 6.74 -2.84
N THR A 43 7.70 6.77 -3.07
CA THR A 43 8.44 5.63 -3.63
C THR A 43 8.38 4.40 -2.72
N ALA A 44 8.55 4.57 -1.40
CA ALA A 44 8.44 3.45 -0.47
C ALA A 44 7.02 2.86 -0.46
N THR A 45 5.99 3.71 -0.51
CA THR A 45 4.58 3.25 -0.63
C THR A 45 4.34 2.51 -1.93
N TYR A 46 4.80 3.07 -3.05
CA TYR A 46 4.64 2.48 -4.38
C TYR A 46 5.32 1.12 -4.50
N LEU A 47 6.57 1.00 -4.05
CA LEU A 47 7.27 -0.28 -4.00
C LEU A 47 6.59 -1.28 -3.07
N LYS A 48 6.18 -0.86 -1.86
CA LYS A 48 5.50 -1.75 -0.90
C LYS A 48 4.24 -2.36 -1.50
N MET A 49 3.43 -1.56 -2.20
CA MET A 49 2.19 -2.05 -2.83
C MET A 49 2.47 -2.83 -4.11
N GLY A 50 3.30 -2.31 -5.00
CA GLY A 50 3.58 -2.89 -6.32
C GLY A 50 4.30 -4.23 -6.25
N THR A 51 5.37 -4.34 -5.44
CA THR A 51 6.10 -5.60 -5.31
C THR A 51 5.24 -6.67 -4.66
N THR A 52 4.47 -6.32 -3.63
CA THR A 52 3.51 -7.25 -3.01
C THR A 52 2.45 -7.72 -4.01
N ALA A 53 1.89 -6.82 -4.82
CA ALA A 53 0.93 -7.19 -5.86
C ALA A 53 1.52 -8.17 -6.87
N LEU A 54 2.76 -7.94 -7.33
CA LEU A 54 3.47 -8.87 -8.22
C LEU A 54 3.70 -10.25 -7.60
N LEU A 55 4.09 -10.30 -6.32
CA LEU A 55 4.25 -11.56 -5.60
C LEU A 55 2.92 -12.32 -5.49
N LEU A 56 1.80 -11.61 -5.25
CA LEU A 56 0.48 -12.22 -5.22
C LEU A 56 0.06 -12.74 -6.61
N SER A 57 0.32 -12.01 -7.69
CA SER A 57 0.07 -12.49 -9.06
C SER A 57 0.87 -13.76 -9.39
N MET A 58 2.15 -13.82 -8.97
CA MET A 58 2.97 -15.02 -9.12
C MET A 58 2.46 -16.21 -8.28
N LEU A 59 1.91 -15.94 -7.08
CA LEU A 59 1.29 -16.97 -6.25
C LEU A 59 0.00 -17.50 -6.89
N GLU A 60 -0.87 -16.61 -7.36
CA GLU A 60 -2.18 -16.97 -7.95
C GLU A 60 -2.04 -17.72 -9.29
N SER A 61 -1.04 -17.39 -10.10
CA SER A 61 -0.70 -18.12 -11.33
C SER A 61 -0.04 -19.49 -11.09
N GLY A 62 0.42 -19.76 -9.87
CA GLY A 62 1.21 -20.96 -9.54
C GLY A 62 2.67 -20.89 -10.01
N PHE A 63 3.16 -19.74 -10.46
CA PHE A 63 4.55 -19.56 -10.91
C PHE A 63 5.58 -19.88 -9.82
N LEU A 64 5.21 -19.69 -8.55
CA LEU A 64 6.07 -20.00 -7.39
C LEU A 64 6.09 -21.48 -6.98
N HIS A 65 5.34 -22.37 -7.65
CA HIS A 65 5.36 -23.78 -7.32
C HIS A 65 6.76 -24.39 -7.44
N GLY A 66 7.23 -25.04 -6.37
CA GLY A 66 8.55 -25.66 -6.29
C GLY A 66 9.69 -24.68 -6.00
N LYS A 67 9.42 -23.38 -5.87
CA LYS A 67 10.39 -22.38 -5.41
C LYS A 67 10.30 -22.24 -3.89
N ASP A 68 11.43 -22.25 -3.20
CA ASP A 68 11.47 -22.25 -1.73
C ASP A 68 12.40 -21.17 -1.17
N LEU A 69 11.82 -20.20 -0.48
CA LEU A 69 12.49 -19.19 0.34
C LEU A 69 11.95 -19.19 1.78
N THR A 70 11.48 -20.34 2.25
CA THR A 70 10.95 -20.48 3.61
C THR A 70 12.01 -20.10 4.63
N VAL A 71 11.71 -19.10 5.46
CA VAL A 71 12.56 -18.66 6.56
C VAL A 71 12.37 -19.60 7.74
N ALA A 72 13.47 -20.08 8.34
CA ALA A 72 13.42 -21.10 9.37
C ALA A 72 12.74 -20.65 10.68
N ASP A 73 12.92 -19.37 11.06
CA ASP A 73 12.24 -18.72 12.17
C ASP A 73 11.83 -17.31 11.73
N PRO A 74 10.63 -17.15 11.12
CA PRO A 74 10.20 -15.89 10.53
C PRO A 74 10.13 -14.74 11.53
N ILE A 75 9.71 -15.01 12.77
CA ILE A 75 9.57 -13.99 13.81
C ILE A 75 10.95 -13.46 14.20
N ARG A 76 11.88 -14.36 14.52
CA ARG A 76 13.24 -13.95 14.92
C ARG A 76 13.99 -13.29 13.77
N ALA A 77 13.81 -13.79 12.54
CA ALA A 77 14.40 -13.20 11.36
C ALA A 77 13.92 -11.75 11.15
N MET A 78 12.62 -11.47 11.32
CA MET A 78 12.08 -10.12 11.18
C MET A 78 12.74 -9.13 12.15
N TYR A 79 12.93 -9.52 13.43
CA TYR A 79 13.67 -8.68 14.38
C TYR A 79 15.14 -8.54 13.98
N ALA A 80 15.81 -9.62 13.59
CA ALA A 80 17.22 -9.58 13.21
C ALA A 80 17.47 -8.65 12.01
N VAL A 81 16.60 -8.70 11.00
CA VAL A 81 16.66 -7.82 9.83
C VAL A 81 16.38 -6.36 10.22
N SER A 82 15.38 -6.11 11.06
CA SER A 82 15.04 -4.74 11.49
C SER A 82 16.15 -4.06 12.31
N HIS A 83 16.90 -4.81 13.14
CA HIS A 83 17.96 -4.26 13.98
C HIS A 83 19.31 -4.12 13.27
N ASP A 84 19.47 -4.72 12.09
CA ASP A 84 20.68 -4.58 11.28
C ASP A 84 20.47 -3.60 10.12
N ILE A 85 20.74 -2.32 10.39
CA ILE A 85 20.69 -1.26 9.38
C ILE A 85 21.83 -1.33 8.34
N SER A 86 22.82 -2.22 8.52
CA SER A 86 23.87 -2.47 7.53
C SER A 86 23.41 -3.42 6.40
N LEU A 87 22.29 -4.12 6.62
CA LEU A 87 21.69 -5.08 5.69
C LEU A 87 22.56 -6.30 5.37
N LYS A 88 23.52 -6.63 6.25
CA LYS A 88 24.49 -7.73 6.06
C LYS A 88 24.21 -8.96 6.92
N GLN A 89 23.29 -8.86 7.89
CA GLN A 89 22.83 -9.97 8.72
C GLN A 89 22.24 -11.07 7.83
N ARG A 90 22.79 -12.28 7.96
CA ARG A 90 22.25 -13.48 7.30
C ARG A 90 21.20 -14.14 8.20
N ILE A 91 20.08 -14.54 7.62
CA ILE A 91 19.00 -15.29 8.25
C ILE A 91 18.92 -16.70 7.67
N ALA A 92 18.56 -17.66 8.52
CA ALA A 92 18.45 -19.06 8.12
C ALA A 92 17.18 -19.28 7.29
N LEU A 93 17.34 -19.93 6.16
CA LEU A 93 16.27 -20.44 5.31
C LEU A 93 16.17 -21.97 5.48
N SER A 94 15.14 -22.58 4.88
CA SER A 94 15.05 -24.02 4.70
C SER A 94 16.28 -24.59 3.97
N GLY A 95 16.72 -25.78 4.39
CA GLY A 95 17.79 -26.52 3.72
C GLY A 95 19.20 -25.96 3.91
N ASP A 96 19.57 -25.57 5.14
CA ASP A 96 20.89 -25.06 5.57
C ASP A 96 21.38 -23.76 4.88
N ARG A 97 20.56 -23.16 4.01
CA ARG A 97 20.85 -21.89 3.35
C ARG A 97 20.75 -20.73 4.35
N HIS A 98 21.65 -19.76 4.21
CA HIS A 98 21.69 -18.56 5.05
C HIS A 98 21.86 -17.34 4.17
N TRP A 99 20.84 -16.49 4.06
CA TRP A 99 20.84 -15.37 3.12
C TRP A 99 20.59 -14.03 3.83
N THR A 100 21.07 -12.92 3.27
CA THR A 100 20.67 -11.58 3.72
C THR A 100 19.25 -11.25 3.23
N ALA A 101 18.62 -10.25 3.84
CA ALA A 101 17.32 -9.77 3.36
C ALA A 101 17.39 -9.24 1.91
N ILE A 102 18.53 -8.65 1.51
CA ILE A 102 18.76 -8.17 0.14
C ILE A 102 18.88 -9.35 -0.84
N GLU A 103 19.60 -10.42 -0.48
CA GLU A 103 19.69 -11.63 -1.30
C GLU A 103 18.30 -12.27 -1.53
N ILE A 104 17.46 -12.35 -0.49
CA ILE A 104 16.07 -12.85 -0.61
C ILE A 104 15.22 -11.95 -1.52
N GLN A 105 15.29 -10.64 -1.33
CA GLN A 105 14.54 -9.70 -2.17
C GLN A 105 15.00 -9.73 -3.63
N ARG A 106 16.29 -9.93 -3.88
CA ARG A 106 16.84 -10.05 -5.23
C ARG A 106 16.35 -11.30 -5.94
N GLU A 107 16.30 -12.44 -5.27
CA GLU A 107 15.71 -13.67 -5.82
C GLU A 107 14.22 -13.49 -6.15
N LEU A 108 13.45 -12.85 -5.25
CA LEU A 108 12.05 -12.54 -5.50
C LEU A 108 11.86 -11.59 -6.69
N TRP A 109 12.73 -10.59 -6.84
CA TRP A 109 12.75 -9.68 -7.99
C TRP A 109 13.07 -10.41 -9.30
N GLU A 110 14.07 -11.29 -9.30
CA GLU A 110 14.42 -12.12 -10.47
C GLU A 110 13.25 -13.01 -10.89
N TRP A 111 12.56 -13.63 -9.94
CA TRP A 111 11.34 -14.39 -10.24
C TRP A 111 10.23 -13.53 -10.80
N ALA A 112 10.01 -12.34 -10.25
CA ALA A 112 9.00 -11.41 -10.75
C ALA A 112 9.30 -10.93 -12.17
N ALA A 113 10.58 -10.65 -12.48
CA ALA A 113 11.01 -10.28 -13.82
C ALA A 113 10.78 -11.42 -14.82
N LEU A 114 11.16 -12.66 -14.46
CA LEU A 114 10.91 -13.84 -15.29
C LEU A 114 9.41 -14.10 -15.51
N TYR A 115 8.61 -13.96 -14.45
CA TYR A 115 7.15 -14.10 -14.54
C TYR A 115 6.55 -13.08 -15.50
N CYS A 116 6.91 -11.81 -15.37
CA CYS A 116 6.34 -10.76 -16.21
C CYS A 116 6.74 -10.90 -17.68
N GLU A 117 7.98 -11.31 -17.96
CA GLU A 117 8.41 -11.63 -19.33
C GLU A 117 7.61 -12.80 -19.92
N ALA A 118 7.34 -13.85 -19.12
CA ALA A 118 6.58 -15.01 -19.58
C ALA A 118 5.08 -14.71 -19.80
N GLU A 119 4.45 -14.00 -18.88
CA GLU A 119 2.99 -13.74 -18.92
C GLU A 119 2.62 -12.59 -19.86
N TYR A 120 3.44 -11.53 -19.91
CA TYR A 120 3.09 -10.30 -20.62
C TYR A 120 4.06 -9.99 -21.77
N GLY A 121 5.34 -10.37 -21.65
CA GLY A 121 6.36 -10.08 -22.65
C GLY A 121 6.39 -8.60 -23.03
N ALA A 122 6.25 -8.30 -24.32
CA ALA A 122 6.22 -6.93 -24.83
C ALA A 122 4.99 -6.12 -24.40
N ASP A 123 3.89 -6.79 -24.01
CA ASP A 123 2.61 -6.17 -23.66
C ASP A 123 2.49 -5.82 -22.16
N ILE A 124 3.58 -5.97 -21.38
CA ILE A 124 3.62 -5.54 -19.98
C ILE A 124 3.29 -4.05 -19.87
N ASP A 125 2.36 -3.72 -18.96
CA ASP A 125 1.92 -2.36 -18.71
C ASP A 125 3.02 -1.50 -18.08
N THR A 126 2.83 -0.18 -18.15
CA THR A 126 3.83 0.79 -17.71
C THR A 126 4.10 0.68 -16.22
N GLU A 127 3.04 0.56 -15.41
CA GLU A 127 3.13 0.52 -13.96
C GLU A 127 3.85 -0.74 -13.47
N THR A 128 3.54 -1.91 -14.03
CA THR A 128 4.25 -3.15 -13.69
C THR A 128 5.73 -3.07 -14.07
N ARG A 129 6.04 -2.52 -15.24
CA ARG A 129 7.43 -2.29 -15.69
C ARG A 129 8.17 -1.33 -14.76
N ASP A 130 7.53 -0.24 -14.36
CA ASP A 130 8.09 0.78 -13.47
C ASP A 130 8.37 0.21 -12.08
N VAL A 131 7.46 -0.59 -11.52
CA VAL A 131 7.67 -1.31 -10.25
C VAL A 131 8.88 -2.22 -10.33
N LEU A 132 8.99 -3.05 -11.39
CA LEU A 132 10.12 -3.97 -11.56
C LEU A 132 11.45 -3.22 -11.67
N GLN A 133 11.49 -2.16 -12.49
CA GLN A 133 12.70 -1.36 -12.66
C GLN A 133 13.11 -0.71 -11.34
N LEU A 134 12.17 -0.03 -10.67
CA LEU A 134 12.46 0.69 -9.43
C LEU A 134 12.85 -0.25 -8.28
N TRP A 135 12.26 -1.45 -8.22
CA TRP A 135 12.62 -2.46 -7.25
C TRP A 135 14.08 -2.91 -7.44
N GLY A 136 14.47 -3.25 -8.66
CA GLY A 136 15.85 -3.61 -8.99
C GLY A 136 16.84 -2.49 -8.69
N GLU A 137 16.54 -1.25 -9.12
CA GLU A 137 17.37 -0.07 -8.85
C GLU A 137 17.58 0.18 -7.35
N VAL A 138 16.53 0.04 -6.54
CA VAL A 138 16.63 0.20 -5.09
C VAL A 138 17.46 -0.92 -4.47
N LEU A 139 17.30 -2.17 -4.91
CA LEU A 139 18.13 -3.28 -4.41
C LEU A 139 19.62 -3.10 -4.75
N ASP A 140 19.94 -2.59 -5.93
CA ASP A 140 21.32 -2.29 -6.34
C ASP A 140 21.94 -1.19 -5.49
N ARG A 141 21.17 -0.14 -5.20
CA ARG A 141 21.61 0.96 -4.33
C ARG A 141 21.81 0.49 -2.89
N LEU A 142 20.86 -0.27 -2.34
CA LEU A 142 20.95 -0.82 -0.99
C LEU A 142 22.15 -1.75 -0.81
N ASP A 143 22.52 -2.54 -1.83
CA ASP A 143 23.68 -3.42 -1.74
C ASP A 143 25.01 -2.65 -1.76
N ARG A 144 25.07 -1.56 -2.56
CA ARG A 144 26.24 -0.68 -2.67
C ARG A 144 26.46 0.18 -1.42
N ASP A 145 25.47 1.01 -1.08
CA ASP A 145 25.45 1.84 0.12
C ASP A 145 23.99 2.19 0.43
N PRO A 146 23.42 1.71 1.57
CA PRO A 146 22.04 2.02 1.93
C PRO A 146 21.73 3.52 1.93
N MET A 147 22.71 4.37 2.25
CA MET A 147 22.55 5.83 2.27
C MET A 147 22.24 6.43 0.91
N ASP A 148 22.56 5.72 -0.18
CA ASP A 148 22.19 6.13 -1.52
C ASP A 148 20.67 6.24 -1.66
N CYS A 149 19.89 5.44 -0.94
CA CYS A 149 18.42 5.44 -1.00
C CYS A 149 17.73 6.52 -0.15
N ALA A 150 18.46 7.51 0.38
CA ALA A 150 17.92 8.53 1.28
C ALA A 150 16.91 9.49 0.63
N ASP A 151 16.78 9.48 -0.70
CA ASP A 151 15.75 10.21 -1.45
C ASP A 151 14.49 9.37 -1.72
N VAL A 152 14.50 8.05 -1.46
CA VAL A 152 13.39 7.14 -1.85
C VAL A 152 12.90 6.22 -0.75
N LEU A 153 13.65 6.04 0.35
CA LEU A 153 13.25 5.18 1.47
C LEU A 153 13.20 5.97 2.78
N ASP A 154 12.09 5.85 3.51
CA ASP A 154 11.85 6.60 4.75
C ASP A 154 12.92 6.34 5.81
N TRP A 155 13.26 5.06 6.05
CA TRP A 155 14.22 4.70 7.10
C TRP A 155 15.62 5.27 6.82
N VAL A 156 16.04 5.31 5.55
CA VAL A 156 17.33 5.88 5.13
C VAL A 156 17.29 7.40 5.20
N ALA A 157 16.22 8.04 4.72
CA ALA A 157 16.05 9.49 4.80
C ALA A 157 16.06 9.97 6.26
N LYS A 158 15.36 9.25 7.13
CA LYS A 158 15.31 9.48 8.58
C LYS A 158 16.66 9.22 9.23
N LEU A 159 17.34 8.11 8.90
CA LEU A 159 18.68 7.81 9.39
C LEU A 159 19.68 8.92 9.04
N ARG A 160 19.68 9.38 7.78
CA ARG A 160 20.51 10.51 7.33
C ARG A 160 20.29 11.76 8.18
N LEU A 161 19.02 12.07 8.46
CA LEU A 161 18.64 13.21 9.27
C LEU A 161 19.12 13.04 10.71
N MET A 162 18.86 11.89 11.33
CA MET A 162 19.24 11.61 12.70
C MET A 162 20.77 11.63 12.89
N GLU A 163 21.54 11.04 11.97
CA GLU A 163 23.00 11.07 12.02
C GLU A 163 23.58 12.48 11.88
N ALA A 164 22.94 13.35 11.10
CA ALA A 164 23.34 14.76 11.02
C ALA A 164 23.14 15.48 12.37
N TYR A 165 22.04 15.22 13.08
CA TYR A 165 21.82 15.76 14.43
C TYR A 165 22.79 15.17 15.45
N ARG A 166 23.05 13.85 15.39
CA ARG A 166 24.03 13.18 16.24
C ARG A 166 25.41 13.76 16.09
N SER A 167 25.87 13.93 14.85
CA SER A 167 27.21 14.47 14.56
C SER A 167 27.34 15.94 14.97
N ARG A 168 26.30 16.77 14.72
CA ARG A 168 26.33 18.20 15.05
C ARG A 168 26.28 18.45 16.55
N ASP A 169 25.39 17.75 17.26
CA ASP A 169 25.06 18.01 18.67
C ASP A 169 25.71 16.97 19.62
N SER A 170 26.54 16.06 19.09
CA SER A 170 27.19 14.97 19.84
C SER A 170 26.21 14.09 20.63
N LEU A 171 25.11 13.69 19.99
CA LEU A 171 24.03 12.93 20.63
C LEU A 171 24.24 11.41 20.55
N ASP A 172 23.94 10.73 21.65
CA ASP A 172 23.77 9.28 21.66
C ASP A 172 22.41 8.87 21.07
N TRP A 173 22.29 7.63 20.57
CA TRP A 173 21.04 7.06 20.06
C TRP A 173 19.91 7.04 21.11
N SER A 174 20.23 6.99 22.40
CA SER A 174 19.25 7.06 23.48
C SER A 174 18.75 8.48 23.78
N SER A 175 19.21 9.50 23.04
CA SER A 175 18.85 10.90 23.28
C SER A 175 17.34 11.14 23.08
N PRO A 176 16.64 11.77 24.04
CA PRO A 176 15.24 12.18 23.87
C PRO A 176 15.04 13.10 22.66
N GLN A 177 16.07 13.86 22.26
CA GLN A 177 16.01 14.73 21.09
C GLN A 177 15.91 13.91 19.79
N LEU A 178 16.61 12.78 19.69
CA LEU A 178 16.49 11.89 18.53
C LEU A 178 15.14 11.20 18.48
N GLN A 179 14.59 10.80 19.63
CA GLN A 179 13.22 10.26 19.71
C GLN A 179 12.18 11.30 19.25
N ALA A 180 12.36 12.57 19.62
CA ALA A 180 11.50 13.64 19.14
C ALA A 180 11.62 13.84 17.61
N ILE A 181 12.83 13.76 17.05
CA ILE A 181 13.08 13.85 15.60
C ILE A 181 12.43 12.67 14.86
N ASP A 182 12.56 11.45 15.39
CA ASP A 182 11.93 10.25 14.83
C ASP A 182 10.41 10.42 14.72
N LEU A 183 9.75 10.89 15.80
CA LEU A 183 8.32 11.18 15.78
C LEU A 183 7.98 12.32 14.80
N GLN A 184 8.71 13.43 14.86
CA GLN A 184 8.50 14.61 14.01
C GLN A 184 8.68 14.32 12.52
N TYR A 185 9.44 13.29 12.16
CA TYR A 185 9.60 12.87 10.77
C TYR A 185 8.24 12.64 10.09
N SER A 186 7.32 12.02 10.82
CA SER A 186 5.98 11.63 10.37
C SER A 186 4.87 12.60 10.74
N ASP A 187 5.19 13.82 11.19
CA ASP A 187 4.18 14.84 11.44
C ASP A 187 3.53 15.27 10.11
N ILE A 188 2.22 15.04 9.98
CA ILE A 188 1.45 15.29 8.75
C ILE A 188 1.23 16.77 8.43
N ARG A 189 1.60 17.68 9.33
CA ARG A 189 1.52 19.12 9.09
C ARG A 189 2.64 19.54 8.14
N PRO A 190 2.35 20.10 6.95
CA PRO A 190 3.37 20.43 5.95
C PRO A 190 4.48 21.35 6.46
N GLU A 191 4.18 22.23 7.43
CA GLU A 191 5.12 23.17 8.01
C GLU A 191 5.98 22.59 9.15
N ARG A 192 5.62 21.40 9.67
CA ARG A 192 6.31 20.78 10.83
C ARG A 192 6.99 19.44 10.48
N GLY A 193 6.36 18.63 9.65
CA GLY A 193 6.85 17.31 9.23
C GLY A 193 8.24 17.35 8.65
N LEU A 194 9.17 16.54 9.18
CA LEU A 194 10.53 16.52 8.63
C LEU A 194 10.54 15.89 7.23
N ALA A 195 9.71 14.88 6.98
CA ALA A 195 9.59 14.30 5.63
C ALA A 195 9.08 15.33 4.61
N HIS A 196 8.03 16.09 4.91
CA HIS A 196 7.54 17.17 4.05
C HIS A 196 8.60 18.25 3.81
N ARG A 197 9.41 18.60 4.81
CA ARG A 197 10.52 19.54 4.65
C ARG A 197 11.65 18.99 3.78
N LEU A 198 11.91 17.68 3.83
CA LEU A 198 12.87 17.03 2.92
C LEU A 198 12.34 17.05 1.48
N GLU A 199 11.08 16.74 1.29
CA GLU A 199 10.39 16.77 0.00
C GLU A 199 10.44 18.17 -0.65
N GLN A 200 10.07 19.23 0.10
CA GLN A 200 10.12 20.63 -0.36
C GLN A 200 11.53 21.08 -0.77
N ARG A 201 12.58 20.40 -0.28
CA ARG A 201 13.98 20.66 -0.62
C ARG A 201 14.52 19.74 -1.73
N GLY A 202 13.67 18.90 -2.31
CA GLY A 202 14.06 17.90 -3.32
C GLY A 202 14.95 16.78 -2.75
N GLN A 203 14.92 16.57 -1.43
CA GLN A 203 15.72 15.54 -0.74
C GLN A 203 14.95 14.24 -0.48
N LEU A 204 13.64 14.24 -0.77
CA LEU A 204 12.76 13.08 -0.82
C LEU A 204 11.97 13.17 -2.14
N ARG A 205 12.01 12.11 -2.93
CA ARG A 205 11.41 12.04 -4.27
C ARG A 205 9.89 11.98 -4.15
N ARG A 206 9.21 12.76 -4.99
CA ARG A 206 7.77 12.70 -5.21
C ARG A 206 7.44 11.89 -6.45
N MET A 207 6.32 11.19 -6.42
CA MET A 207 5.72 10.55 -7.58
C MET A 207 4.48 11.30 -8.08
N PHE A 208 3.86 12.11 -7.21
CA PHE A 208 2.64 12.85 -7.54
C PHE A 208 2.80 14.34 -7.25
N SER A 209 2.19 15.18 -8.09
CA SER A 209 2.10 16.62 -7.91
C SER A 209 1.10 16.99 -6.81
N ASP A 210 1.21 18.20 -6.25
CA ASP A 210 0.24 18.72 -5.28
C ASP A 210 -1.17 18.77 -5.88
N GLN A 211 -1.28 19.07 -7.17
CA GLN A 211 -2.56 19.15 -7.86
C GLN A 211 -3.26 17.78 -7.93
N GLU A 212 -2.53 16.72 -8.22
CA GLU A 212 -3.08 15.35 -8.26
C GLU A 212 -3.54 14.90 -6.87
N VAL A 213 -2.75 15.18 -5.83
CA VAL A 213 -3.11 14.88 -4.44
C VAL A 213 -4.36 15.65 -4.02
N GLU A 214 -4.42 16.95 -4.29
CA GLU A 214 -5.58 17.77 -3.96
C GLU A 214 -6.83 17.35 -4.75
N HIS A 215 -6.68 16.91 -6.00
CA HIS A 215 -7.78 16.35 -6.78
C HIS A 215 -8.34 15.08 -6.13
N ALA A 216 -7.47 14.14 -5.73
CA ALA A 216 -7.84 12.86 -5.11
C ALA A 216 -8.52 13.01 -3.74
N ARG A 217 -8.35 14.15 -3.05
CA ARG A 217 -9.08 14.44 -1.80
C ARG A 217 -10.58 14.54 -1.99
N LEU A 218 -11.03 14.99 -3.16
CA LEU A 218 -12.44 15.29 -3.45
C LEU A 218 -13.05 14.36 -4.50
N HIS A 219 -12.23 13.64 -5.26
CA HIS A 219 -12.67 12.81 -6.37
C HIS A 219 -12.26 11.36 -6.16
N PRO A 220 -13.21 10.41 -6.25
CA PRO A 220 -12.90 8.99 -6.12
C PRO A 220 -12.13 8.46 -7.35
N PRO A 221 -11.39 7.35 -7.20
CA PRO A 221 -10.81 6.66 -8.36
C PRO A 221 -11.91 6.19 -9.31
N VAL A 222 -11.68 6.35 -10.61
CA VAL A 222 -12.71 6.23 -11.66
C VAL A 222 -12.98 4.80 -12.11
N ASP A 223 -12.12 3.87 -11.76
CA ASP A 223 -12.04 2.49 -12.28
C ASP A 223 -12.48 1.44 -11.25
N THR A 224 -13.00 1.88 -10.10
CA THR A 224 -13.58 1.00 -9.08
C THR A 224 -14.96 1.48 -8.63
N ARG A 225 -15.66 0.65 -7.86
CA ARG A 225 -16.93 1.00 -7.19
C ARG A 225 -16.87 2.24 -6.31
N ALA A 226 -15.67 2.69 -5.92
CA ALA A 226 -15.51 3.94 -5.19
C ALA A 226 -16.00 5.13 -6.01
N TYR A 227 -15.94 5.08 -7.34
CA TYR A 227 -16.49 6.10 -8.22
C TYR A 227 -17.98 6.31 -7.95
N PHE A 228 -18.80 5.25 -8.10
CA PHE A 228 -20.22 5.31 -7.80
C PHE A 228 -20.50 5.80 -6.37
N ARG A 229 -19.74 5.31 -5.38
CA ARG A 229 -19.89 5.74 -3.98
C ARG A 229 -19.64 7.24 -3.79
N GLY A 230 -18.50 7.72 -4.26
CA GLY A 230 -18.09 9.12 -4.10
C GLY A 230 -19.00 10.08 -4.86
N GLU A 231 -19.39 9.72 -6.09
CA GLU A 231 -20.31 10.55 -6.88
C GLU A 231 -21.71 10.61 -6.28
N CYS A 232 -22.23 9.50 -5.73
CA CYS A 232 -23.51 9.52 -5.02
C CYS A 232 -23.45 10.43 -3.78
N LEU A 233 -22.40 10.30 -2.96
CA LEU A 233 -22.21 11.16 -1.78
C LEU A 233 -22.07 12.63 -2.15
N ARG A 234 -21.44 12.93 -3.29
CA ARG A 234 -21.27 14.30 -3.80
C ARG A 234 -22.57 14.88 -4.35
N LYS A 235 -23.37 14.07 -5.07
CA LYS A 235 -24.56 14.55 -5.80
C LYS A 235 -25.84 14.49 -4.98
N TYR A 236 -25.96 13.54 -4.05
CA TYR A 236 -27.18 13.31 -3.26
C TYR A 236 -26.89 13.23 -1.75
N PRO A 237 -26.16 14.20 -1.15
CA PRO A 237 -25.74 14.11 0.26
C PRO A 237 -26.93 14.03 1.22
N ASP A 238 -28.01 14.77 0.95
CA ASP A 238 -29.19 14.84 1.82
C ASP A 238 -30.06 13.57 1.76
N ASP A 239 -29.95 12.79 0.68
CA ASP A 239 -30.73 11.56 0.45
C ASP A 239 -29.96 10.29 0.83
N ILE A 240 -28.76 10.39 1.44
CA ILE A 240 -27.94 9.24 1.84
C ILE A 240 -27.87 9.14 3.36
N ALA A 241 -28.52 8.10 3.89
CA ALA A 241 -28.50 7.79 5.33
C ALA A 241 -27.17 7.14 5.77
N ALA A 242 -26.57 6.29 4.93
CA ALA A 242 -25.33 5.60 5.25
C ALA A 242 -24.58 5.12 4.00
N ALA A 243 -23.25 4.96 4.13
CA ALA A 243 -22.39 4.39 3.11
C ALA A 243 -21.37 3.42 3.72
N SER A 244 -21.11 2.30 3.05
CA SER A 244 -20.09 1.30 3.40
C SER A 244 -19.29 0.90 2.16
N TRP A 245 -18.31 0.00 2.34
CA TRP A 245 -17.55 -0.58 1.23
C TRP A 245 -18.44 -1.33 0.23
N ASP A 246 -19.48 -1.99 0.72
CA ASP A 246 -20.34 -2.94 -0.01
C ASP A 246 -21.76 -2.43 -0.26
N SER A 247 -22.12 -1.22 0.17
CA SER A 247 -23.44 -0.64 -0.11
C SER A 247 -23.54 0.88 0.11
N LEU A 248 -24.57 1.46 -0.50
CA LEU A 248 -25.12 2.78 -0.17
C LEU A 248 -26.56 2.61 0.32
N VAL A 249 -26.96 3.40 1.32
CA VAL A 249 -28.31 3.39 1.87
C VAL A 249 -28.93 4.76 1.66
N PHE A 250 -29.98 4.81 0.85
CA PHE A 250 -30.71 6.02 0.50
C PHE A 250 -31.96 6.19 1.37
N ASP A 251 -32.22 7.42 1.79
CA ASP A 251 -33.44 7.88 2.45
C ASP A 251 -34.16 8.83 1.49
N LEU A 252 -35.27 8.38 0.92
CA LEU A 252 -35.99 9.12 -0.12
C LEU A 252 -37.30 9.66 0.46
N PRO A 253 -37.61 10.97 0.31
CA PRO A 253 -38.85 11.55 0.86
C PRO A 253 -40.14 10.86 0.41
N GLU A 254 -40.11 10.22 -0.76
CA GLU A 254 -41.25 9.55 -1.38
C GLU A 254 -41.47 8.12 -0.85
N ARG A 255 -40.57 7.59 -0.01
CA ARG A 255 -40.65 6.23 0.55
C ARG A 255 -40.49 6.24 2.06
N GLU A 256 -41.30 5.43 2.74
CA GLU A 256 -41.16 5.24 4.20
C GLU A 256 -39.95 4.37 4.59
N SER A 257 -39.44 3.55 3.66
CA SER A 257 -38.34 2.60 3.92
C SER A 257 -37.05 3.02 3.22
N LEU A 258 -35.93 2.90 3.94
CA LEU A 258 -34.59 3.07 3.38
C LEU A 258 -34.32 2.08 2.24
N ILE A 259 -33.62 2.52 1.21
CA ILE A 259 -33.25 1.70 0.05
C ILE A 259 -31.76 1.40 0.12
N ARG A 260 -31.41 0.11 0.24
CA ARG A 260 -30.02 -0.35 0.20
C ARG A 260 -29.64 -0.75 -1.22
N VAL A 261 -28.68 -0.04 -1.80
CA VAL A 261 -28.05 -0.37 -3.08
C VAL A 261 -26.74 -1.12 -2.80
N PRO A 262 -26.64 -2.43 -3.09
CA PRO A 262 -25.42 -3.19 -2.90
C PRO A 262 -24.37 -2.81 -3.96
N THR A 263 -23.11 -2.72 -3.55
CA THR A 263 -21.94 -2.46 -4.40
C THR A 263 -20.90 -3.58 -4.23
N LEU A 264 -21.34 -4.84 -4.27
CA LEU A 264 -20.53 -6.02 -3.92
C LEU A 264 -19.36 -6.29 -4.86
N GLU A 265 -19.43 -5.87 -6.12
CA GLU A 265 -18.36 -6.09 -7.10
C GLU A 265 -17.38 -4.90 -7.09
N PRO A 266 -16.10 -5.08 -6.70
CA PRO A 266 -15.13 -3.98 -6.63
C PRO A 266 -14.91 -3.24 -7.96
N ASN A 267 -15.04 -3.96 -9.08
CA ASN A 267 -14.81 -3.45 -10.44
C ASN A 267 -16.10 -3.08 -11.18
N ARG A 268 -17.25 -3.03 -10.50
CA ARG A 268 -18.50 -2.43 -11.03
C ARG A 268 -18.72 -1.06 -10.42
N GLY A 269 -19.63 -0.27 -10.98
CA GLY A 269 -19.85 1.10 -10.49
C GLY A 269 -18.69 2.04 -10.81
N THR A 270 -17.88 1.70 -11.83
CA THR A 270 -16.81 2.54 -12.37
C THR A 270 -17.40 3.66 -13.22
N LYS A 271 -16.63 4.71 -13.47
CA LYS A 271 -17.02 5.80 -14.37
C LYS A 271 -17.49 5.29 -15.72
N ALA A 272 -16.73 4.39 -16.34
CA ALA A 272 -17.10 3.79 -17.62
C ALA A 272 -18.49 3.12 -17.62
N LEU A 273 -18.95 2.61 -16.47
CA LEU A 273 -20.22 1.91 -16.34
C LEU A 273 -21.38 2.81 -15.91
N VAL A 274 -21.15 3.79 -15.04
CA VAL A 274 -22.25 4.53 -14.38
C VAL A 274 -22.27 6.03 -14.63
N ASP A 275 -21.27 6.62 -15.31
CA ASP A 275 -21.22 8.06 -15.55
C ASP A 275 -22.45 8.57 -16.32
N GLY A 276 -22.90 7.80 -17.32
CA GLY A 276 -24.12 8.10 -18.07
C GLY A 276 -25.40 8.06 -17.21
N LEU A 277 -25.50 7.09 -16.30
CA LEU A 277 -26.63 6.95 -15.36
C LEU A 277 -26.64 8.12 -14.36
N LEU A 278 -25.50 8.40 -13.75
CA LEU A 278 -25.33 9.50 -12.79
C LEU A 278 -25.56 10.86 -13.45
N SER A 279 -25.19 11.04 -14.71
CA SER A 279 -25.45 12.27 -15.47
C SER A 279 -26.94 12.50 -15.73
N GLN A 280 -27.71 11.43 -15.97
CA GLN A 280 -29.16 11.49 -16.24
C GLN A 280 -30.00 11.70 -14.98
N ALA A 281 -29.60 11.12 -13.84
CA ALA A 281 -30.34 11.22 -12.59
C ALA A 281 -30.02 12.54 -11.85
N ASN A 282 -30.92 13.50 -11.86
CA ASN A 282 -30.79 14.75 -11.09
C ASN A 282 -31.11 14.56 -9.60
N THR A 283 -31.91 13.53 -9.25
CA THR A 283 -32.27 13.18 -7.87
C THR A 283 -31.86 11.75 -7.52
N ALA A 284 -31.75 11.43 -6.23
CA ALA A 284 -31.51 10.06 -5.80
C ALA A 284 -32.67 9.12 -6.21
N ALA A 285 -33.91 9.61 -6.19
CA ALA A 285 -35.08 8.85 -6.62
C ALA A 285 -34.98 8.44 -8.11
N GLU A 286 -34.56 9.35 -8.99
CA GLU A 286 -34.30 9.06 -10.40
C GLU A 286 -33.18 8.02 -10.57
N LEU A 287 -32.10 8.13 -9.80
CA LEU A 287 -31.01 7.16 -9.83
C LEU A 287 -31.50 5.76 -9.46
N ILE A 288 -32.26 5.64 -8.37
CA ILE A 288 -32.81 4.36 -7.93
C ILE A 288 -33.76 3.76 -8.97
N ALA A 289 -34.59 4.60 -9.62
CA ALA A 289 -35.45 4.15 -10.69
C ALA A 289 -34.65 3.60 -11.88
N LEU A 290 -33.58 4.29 -12.29
CA LEU A 290 -32.69 3.85 -13.38
C LEU A 290 -31.90 2.58 -13.05
N LEU A 291 -31.52 2.37 -11.79
CA LEU A 291 -30.82 1.14 -11.35
C LEU A 291 -31.75 -0.08 -11.27
N SER A 292 -33.06 0.15 -11.21
CA SER A 292 -34.07 -0.91 -11.10
C SER A 292 -34.70 -1.29 -12.45
N ALA A 293 -34.38 -0.55 -13.51
CA ALA A 293 -34.84 -0.77 -14.88
C ALA A 293 -33.95 -1.78 -15.62
#